data_AF-A0A849BVE6-F1
#
_entry.id   AF-A0A849BVE6-F1
#
_cell.length_a   1.000
_cell.length_b   1.000
_cell.length_c   1.000
_cell.angle_alpha   90.00
_cell.angle_beta   90.00
_cell.angle_gamma   90.00
#
_symmetry.space_group_name_H-M   'P 1'
#
loop_
_entity.id
_entity.type
_entity.pdbx_description
1 polymer ?
#
loop_
_entity_poly.entity_id
_entity_poly.type
_entity_poly.pdbx_seq_one_letter_code
_entity_poly.pdbx_strand_id
1 'polypeptide(L)' 'MSSMVPATHDDGEVPTRRITVYFNGPSPGDALVLEYAATSAEAWEFTSAARNSGLAVAVDGNVRPGLRRLPCGRLWR' A
#
# COMPACT_ATOMS: atom_id res chain seq x y z
N MET A 1 -33.07 4.23 18.08
CA MET A 1 -32.92 3.25 16.98
C MET A 1 -31.73 3.70 16.15
N SER A 2 -30.52 3.35 16.57
CA SER A 2 -29.30 3.70 15.81
C SER A 2 -29.17 2.72 14.65
N SER A 3 -29.39 3.24 13.44
CA SER A 3 -29.17 2.49 12.21
C SER A 3 -27.72 2.08 12.12
N MET A 4 -27.53 0.77 12.12
CA MET A 4 -26.32 0.06 11.77
C MET A 4 -25.95 0.44 10.33
N VAL A 5 -24.95 1.31 10.18
CA VAL A 5 -24.34 1.54 8.87
C VAL A 5 -23.53 0.28 8.57
N PRO A 6 -23.84 -0.51 7.52
CA PRO A 6 -22.95 -1.59 7.16
C PRO A 6 -21.67 -0.93 6.63
N ALA A 7 -20.56 -1.10 7.34
CA ALA A 7 -19.25 -0.97 6.72
C ALA A 7 -19.21 -2.05 5.63
N THR A 8 -19.55 -1.66 4.40
CA THR A 8 -19.36 -2.49 3.22
C THR A 8 -17.89 -2.87 3.20
N HIS A 9 -17.65 -4.17 3.39
CA HIS A 9 -16.35 -4.79 3.29
C HIS A 9 -15.81 -4.54 1.90
N ASP A 10 -14.85 -3.64 1.80
CA ASP A 10 -14.17 -3.38 0.54
C ASP A 10 -13.04 -4.40 0.35
N ASP A 11 -13.45 -5.61 -0.03
CA ASP A 11 -12.58 -6.56 -0.75
C ASP A 11 -12.69 -6.29 -2.28
N GLY A 12 -13.21 -5.13 -2.69
CA GLY A 12 -13.76 -4.85 -4.04
C GLY A 12 -13.28 -3.56 -4.74
N GLU A 13 -12.61 -2.63 -4.05
CA GLU A 13 -12.00 -1.45 -4.67
C GLU A 13 -10.90 -1.92 -5.59
N VAL A 14 -10.94 -1.35 -6.79
CA VAL A 14 -9.93 -1.55 -7.81
C VAL A 14 -8.67 -0.79 -7.36
N PRO A 15 -7.51 -1.46 -7.28
CA PRO A 15 -6.26 -0.78 -7.02
C PRO A 15 -6.01 0.26 -8.10
N THR A 16 -5.85 1.51 -7.69
CA THR A 16 -5.57 2.64 -8.58
C THR A 16 -4.18 3.21 -8.36
N ARG A 17 -3.46 2.72 -7.34
CA ARG A 17 -2.14 3.18 -6.96
C ARG A 17 -1.14 2.03 -6.98
N ARG A 18 0.06 2.32 -7.44
CA ARG A 18 1.24 1.49 -7.24
C ARG A 18 2.08 2.13 -6.12
N ILE A 19 2.43 1.31 -5.14
CA ILE A 19 3.38 1.66 -4.08
C ILE A 19 4.69 0.96 -4.40
N THR A 20 5.79 1.72 -4.45
CA THR A 20 7.15 1.20 -4.57
C THR A 20 7.89 1.45 -3.26
N VAL A 21 8.36 0.38 -2.62
CA VAL A 21 9.11 0.42 -1.36
C VAL A 21 10.56 0.11 -1.64
N TYR A 22 11.45 0.97 -1.15
CA TYR A 22 12.89 0.85 -1.31
C TYR A 22 13.50 0.43 0.03
N PHE A 23 14.14 -0.74 0.05
CA PHE A 23 14.96 -1.20 1.16
C PHE A 23 16.42 -1.09 0.74
N ASN A 24 17.16 -0.22 1.44
CA ASN A 24 18.60 -0.14 1.25
C ASN A 24 19.24 -1.27 2.06
N GLY A 25 19.93 -2.19 1.39
CA GLY A 25 20.77 -3.17 2.06
C GLY A 25 22.09 -2.56 2.55
N PRO A 26 22.89 -3.33 3.30
CA PRO A 26 24.14 -2.85 3.91
C PRO A 26 25.23 -2.54 2.88
N SER A 27 25.14 -3.08 1.65
CA SER A 27 26.09 -2.81 0.58
C SER A 27 25.45 -2.04 -0.58
N PRO A 28 26.23 -1.19 -1.30
CA PRO A 28 25.80 -0.63 -2.58
C PRO A 28 25.56 -1.77 -3.59
N GLY A 29 24.30 -2.08 -3.87
CA GLY A 29 23.88 -3.21 -4.70
C GLY A 29 22.83 -4.10 -4.06
N ASP A 30 22.70 -4.06 -2.74
CA ASP A 30 21.72 -4.83 -1.97
C ASP A 30 20.36 -4.11 -1.86
N ALA A 31 20.08 -3.18 -2.77
CA ALA A 31 18.83 -2.44 -2.78
C ALA A 31 17.69 -3.36 -3.24
N LEU A 32 16.75 -3.64 -2.33
CA LEU A 32 15.54 -4.39 -2.66
C LEU A 32 14.39 -3.42 -2.94
N VAL A 33 13.74 -3.61 -4.08
CA VAL A 33 12.56 -2.83 -4.49
C VAL A 33 11.35 -3.75 -4.50
N LEU A 34 10.32 -3.40 -3.75
CA LEU A 34 9.04 -4.12 -3.73
C LEU A 34 7.94 -3.22 -4.29
N GLU A 35 7.13 -3.77 -5.17
CA GLU A 35 6.00 -3.04 -5.77
C GLU A 35 4.67 -3.68 -5.42
N TYR A 36 3.69 -2.86 -5.06
CA TYR A 36 2.36 -3.30 -4.66
C TYR A 36 1.26 -2.47 -5.30
N ALA A 37 0.17 -3.13 -5.66
CA ALA A 37 -1.08 -2.48 -6.04
C ALA A 37 -1.88 -2.15 -4.77
N ALA A 38 -2.40 -0.94 -4.68
CA ALA A 38 -3.17 -0.46 -3.55
C ALA A 38 -4.34 0.42 -4.00
N THR A 39 -5.37 0.51 -3.18
CA THR A 39 -6.39 1.56 -3.30
C THR A 39 -5.79 2.91 -2.91
N SER A 40 -6.53 4.00 -3.15
CA SER A 40 -6.06 5.33 -2.75
C SER A 40 -6.00 5.48 -1.22
N ALA A 41 -6.93 4.86 -0.48
CA ALA A 41 -6.91 4.84 0.97
C ALA A 41 -5.73 4.03 1.53
N GLU A 42 -5.52 2.81 1.02
CA GLU A 42 -4.40 1.96 1.42
C GLU A 42 -3.04 2.63 1.16
N ALA A 43 -2.90 3.31 0.02
CA ALA A 43 -1.67 4.04 -0.30
C ALA A 43 -1.40 5.19 0.67
N TRP A 44 -2.44 5.90 1.13
CA TRP A 44 -2.29 6.96 2.11
C TRP A 44 -1.85 6.43 3.48
N GLU A 45 -2.51 5.39 3.98
CA GLU A 45 -2.19 4.75 5.27
C GLU A 45 -0.76 4.21 5.26
N PHE A 46 -0.42 3.43 4.23
CA PHE A 46 0.89 2.83 4.11
C PHE A 46 2.00 3.88 4.01
N THR A 47 1.80 4.93 3.20
CA THR A 47 2.80 6.00 3.06
C THR A 47 2.99 6.76 4.37
N SER A 48 1.92 7.00 5.11
CA SER A 48 1.99 7.65 6.43
C SER A 48 2.80 6.81 7.41
N ALA A 49 2.52 5.50 7.48
CA ALA A 49 3.26 4.57 8.33
C ALA A 49 4.74 4.43 7.91
N ALA A 50 5.00 4.31 6.61
CA ALA A 50 6.35 4.17 6.06
C ALA A 50 7.22 5.41 6.34
N ARG A 51 6.65 6.62 6.23
CA ARG A 51 7.35 7.85 6.58
C ARG A 51 7.71 7.88 8.06
N ASN A 52 6.79 7.46 8.94
CA ASN A 52 7.04 7.39 10.38
C ASN A 52 8.10 6.35 10.76
N SER A 53 8.27 5.29 9.95
CA SER A 53 9.32 4.28 10.15
C SER A 53 10.64 4.58 9.45
N GLY A 54 10.73 5.70 8.71
CA GLY A 54 11.92 6.08 7.95
C GLY A 54 12.13 5.27 6.66
N LEU A 55 11.12 4.55 6.19
CA LEU A 55 11.17 3.82 4.92
C LEU A 55 11.00 4.78 3.73
N ALA A 56 11.83 4.57 2.70
CA ALA A 56 11.70 5.25 1.43
C ALA A 56 10.58 4.58 0.61
N VAL A 57 9.57 5.37 0.25
CA VAL A 57 8.42 4.92 -0.54
C VAL A 57 8.09 5.92 -1.64
N ALA A 58 7.62 5.42 -2.78
CA ALA A 58 7.04 6.19 -3.86
C ALA A 58 5.63 5.68 -4.19
N VAL A 59 4.76 6.58 -4.62
CA VAL A 59 3.38 6.24 -5.02
C VAL A 59 3.07 6.89 -6.36
N ASP A 60 2.58 6.11 -7.31
CA ASP A 60 2.10 6.58 -8.60
C ASP A 60 0.84 5.82 -9.06
N GLY A 61 0.31 6.16 -10.24
CA GLY A 61 -0.88 5.53 -10.83
C GLY A 61 -0.60 4.36 -11.76
N ASN A 62 0.65 3.90 -11.89
CA ASN A 62 1.06 2.88 -12.85
C ASN A 62 0.79 1.46 -12.33
N VAL A 63 -0.49 1.11 -12.18
CA VAL A 63 -0.92 -0.22 -11.75
C VAL A 63 -0.89 -1.17 -12.94
N ARG A 64 0.09 -2.07 -12.96
CA ARG A 64 0.25 -3.08 -14.02
C ARG A 64 -0.54 -4.36 -13.69
N PRO A 65 -1.11 -5.04 -14.70
CA PRO A 65 -1.67 -6.37 -14.51
C PRO A 65 -0.66 -7.32 -13.86
N GLY A 66 -1.09 -8.08 -12.85
CA GLY A 66 -0.22 -9.02 -12.12
C GLY A 66 0.58 -8.41 -10.98
N LEU A 67 0.46 -7.11 -10.72
CA LEU A 67 1.06 -6.49 -9.54
C LEU A 67 0.39 -7.03 -8.26
N ARG A 68 1.22 -7.44 -7.30
CA ARG A 68 0.72 -8.02 -6.04
C ARG A 68 -0.03 -6.95 -5.26
N ARG A 69 -1.23 -7.25 -4.74
CA ARG A 69 -1.90 -6.32 -3.82
C ARG A 69 -1.10 -6.14 -2.54
N LEU A 70 -1.21 -4.94 -1.95
CA LEU A 70 -0.61 -4.65 -0.66
C LEU A 70 -1.13 -5.67 0.39
N PRO A 71 -0.24 -6.33 1.16
CA PRO A 71 -0.65 -7.39 2.09
C PRO A 71 -1.38 -6.87 3.34
N CYS A 72 -1.61 -5.57 3.45
CA CYS A 72 -2.05 -4.89 4.66
C CYS A 72 -3.56 -4.62 4.75
N GLY A 73 -4.38 -5.10 3.79
CA GLY A 73 -5.81 -4.77 3.69
C GLY A 73 -6.66 -5.10 4.93
N ARG A 74 -6.13 -5.82 5.92
CA ARG A 74 -6.80 -6.15 7.19
C ARG A 74 -6.20 -5.47 8.43
N LEU A 75 -5.09 -4.74 8.30
CA LEU A 75 -4.35 -4.19 9.45
C LEU A 75 -4.86 -2.81 9.91
N TRP A 76 -5.62 -2.11 9.07
CA TRP A 76 -6.03 -0.72 9.28
C TRP A 76 -7.54 -0.59 9.61
N ARG A 77 -8.11 -1.61 10.25
CA ARG A 77 -9.48 -1.61 10.75
C ARG A 77 -9.59 -1.02 12.15
#